data_AF-A0A8J2TXQ4-F1
#
_entry.id   AF-A0A8J2TXQ4-F1
#
_cell.length_a   1.000
_cell.length_b   1.000
_cell.length_c   1.000
_cell.angle_alpha   90.00
_cell.angle_beta   90.00
_cell.angle_gamma   90.00
#
_symmetry.space_group_name_H-M   'P 1'
#
loop_
_entity.id
_entity.type
_entity.pdbx_description
1 polymer ?
#
loop_
_entity_poly.entity_id
_entity_poly.type
_entity_poly.pdbx_seq_one_letter_code
_entity_poly.pdbx_strand_id
1 'polypeptide(L)'
;MRSPLKRDDGQMSLAVVSLALVVLMVGVGLMIFGQASDSRGKAQKAADAAALAAATEMRYSWIGWWLRTQPPPKSPVDWGPARGPSSSTPSMNAGRGAANEYAAQNDNSSVTSYRQFPSGTSVHRVTVDTLAEKTDVSGTADRLVGTPQAEATATAEVRAKAGIICRKQNVIWPPKSPTVISWEVICSAPGVGSATVGYIGPVPMSASYDPDDFAKFFDIRLVD
;
A
#
# COMPACT_ATOMS: atom_id res chain seq x y z
N MET A 1 32.07 70.98 43.85
CA MET A 1 32.41 69.77 43.06
C MET A 1 31.14 68.97 42.83
N ARG A 2 30.63 68.92 41.60
CA ARG A 2 29.46 68.10 41.22
C ARG A 2 30.00 66.88 40.46
N SER A 3 29.83 65.70 41.04
CA SER A 3 30.13 64.43 40.40
C SER A 3 29.03 64.10 39.37
N PRO A 4 29.37 63.74 38.12
CA PRO A 4 28.39 63.29 37.16
C PRO A 4 27.93 61.87 37.52
N LEU A 5 26.63 61.70 37.79
CA LEU A 5 25.98 60.41 37.90
C LEU A 5 26.09 59.69 36.54
N LYS A 6 26.99 58.72 36.48
CA LYS A 6 27.21 57.87 35.32
C LYS A 6 26.01 56.93 35.19
N ARG A 7 25.18 57.21 34.19
CA ARG A 7 23.90 56.55 33.91
C ARG A 7 24.15 55.27 33.11
N ASP A 8 24.65 54.22 33.76
CA ASP A 8 24.95 52.92 33.15
C ASP A 8 23.79 51.89 33.28
N ASP A 9 22.71 52.21 34.00
CA ASP A 9 21.58 51.28 34.24
C ASP A 9 20.73 50.95 33.00
N GLY A 10 20.81 51.77 31.95
CA GLY A 10 20.04 51.55 30.71
C GLY A 10 20.58 50.42 29.81
N GLN A 11 21.87 50.12 29.89
CA GLN A 11 22.52 49.12 29.01
C GLN A 11 22.28 47.68 29.47
N MET A 12 22.24 47.43 30.77
CA MET A 12 21.91 46.10 31.34
C MET A 12 20.49 45.67 30.95
N SER A 13 19.53 46.60 30.98
CA SER A 13 18.14 46.34 30.58
C SER A 13 18.02 45.95 29.10
N LEU A 14 18.75 46.64 28.21
CA LEU A 14 18.75 46.34 26.78
C LEU A 14 19.32 44.94 26.48
N ALA A 15 20.39 44.54 27.15
CA ALA A 15 21.03 43.24 26.96
C ALA A 15 20.14 42.07 27.43
N VAL A 16 19.40 42.25 28.53
CA VAL A 16 18.47 41.23 29.03
C VAL A 16 17.27 41.09 28.10
N VAL A 17 16.72 42.22 27.62
CA VAL A 17 15.60 42.20 26.67
C VAL A 17 16.02 41.57 25.34
N SER A 18 17.20 41.89 24.80
CA SER A 18 17.68 41.30 23.55
C SER A 18 17.93 39.80 23.69
N LEU A 19 18.52 39.34 24.80
CA LEU A 19 18.68 37.92 25.09
C LEU A 19 17.33 37.21 25.18
N ALA A 20 16.35 37.78 25.89
CA ALA A 20 15.01 37.23 25.98
C ALA A 20 14.34 37.12 24.60
N LEU A 21 14.51 38.12 23.75
CA LEU A 21 14.04 38.11 22.35
C LEU A 21 14.70 37.00 21.53
N VAL A 22 16.01 36.81 21.66
CA VAL A 22 16.73 35.73 20.96
C VAL A 22 16.25 34.36 21.43
N VAL A 23 16.11 34.15 22.74
CA VAL A 23 15.60 32.88 23.30
C VAL A 23 14.17 32.61 22.83
N LEU A 24 13.31 33.63 22.80
CA LEU A 24 11.95 33.52 22.26
C LEU A 24 11.96 33.14 20.77
N MET A 25 12.78 33.80 19.95
CA MET A 25 12.89 33.47 18.53
C MET A 25 13.38 32.04 18.31
N VAL A 26 14.38 31.58 19.08
CA VAL A 26 14.87 30.21 19.02
C VAL A 26 13.78 29.22 19.44
N GLY A 27 13.05 29.50 20.52
CA GLY A 27 11.95 28.65 20.99
C GLY A 27 10.84 28.48 19.95
N VAL A 28 10.42 29.58 19.32
CA VAL A 28 9.43 29.55 18.23
C VAL A 28 9.97 28.78 17.02
N GLY A 29 11.23 28.99 16.65
CA GLY A 29 11.87 28.27 15.55
C GLY A 29 11.89 26.76 15.76
N LEU A 30 12.24 26.30 16.97
CA LEU A 30 12.23 24.88 17.34
C LEU A 30 10.82 24.28 17.32
N MET A 31 9.81 25.05 17.77
CA MET A 31 8.41 24.60 17.74
C MET A 31 7.91 24.39 16.30
N ILE A 32 8.18 25.35 15.41
CA ILE A 32 7.80 25.25 13.98
C ILE A 32 8.49 24.05 13.33
N PHE A 33 9.78 23.85 13.61
CA PHE A 33 10.53 22.70 13.09
C PHE A 33 9.95 21.38 13.60
N GLY A 34 9.59 21.30 14.88
CA GLY A 34 8.95 20.12 15.47
C GLY A 34 7.62 19.79 14.79
N GLN A 35 6.78 20.78 14.53
CA GLN A 35 5.49 20.59 13.83
C GLN A 35 5.68 20.11 12.39
N ALA A 36 6.64 20.70 11.65
CA ALA A 36 6.94 20.30 10.28
C ALA A 36 7.52 18.87 10.19
N SER A 37 8.31 18.47 11.19
CA SER A 37 8.85 17.10 11.26
C SER A 37 7.76 16.07 11.56
N ASP A 38 6.81 16.40 12.44
CA ASP A 38 5.67 15.51 12.77
C ASP A 38 4.74 15.33 11.56
N SER A 39 4.41 16.42 10.85
CA SER A 39 3.51 16.34 9.68
C SER A 39 4.07 15.47 8.57
N ARG A 40 5.37 15.59 8.26
CA ARG A 40 6.03 14.74 7.26
C ARG A 40 6.05 13.27 7.67
N GLY A 41 6.33 12.98 8.95
CA GLY A 41 6.34 11.61 9.45
C GLY A 41 4.96 10.94 9.36
N LYS A 42 3.90 11.70 9.62
CA LYS A 42 2.51 11.23 9.49
C LYS A 42 2.11 11.00 8.04
N ALA A 43 2.42 11.95 7.15
CA ALA A 43 2.17 11.80 5.72
C ALA A 43 2.85 10.53 5.17
N GLN A 44 4.11 10.29 5.53
CA GLN A 44 4.82 9.10 5.06
C GLN A 44 4.17 7.80 5.56
N LYS A 45 3.79 7.73 6.85
CA LYS A 45 3.09 6.57 7.40
C LYS A 45 1.75 6.32 6.70
N ALA A 46 1.00 7.38 6.40
CA ALA A 46 -0.25 7.28 5.67
C ALA A 46 -0.03 6.77 4.24
N ALA A 47 0.99 7.28 3.54
CA ALA A 47 1.38 6.81 2.22
C ALA A 47 1.76 5.33 2.23
N ASP A 48 2.64 4.92 3.15
CA ASP A 48 3.14 3.55 3.28
C ASP A 48 1.98 2.58 3.57
N ALA A 49 1.10 2.92 4.51
CA ALA A 49 -0.07 2.12 4.85
C ALA A 49 -1.04 2.02 3.67
N ALA A 50 -1.33 3.14 2.99
CA ALA A 50 -2.22 3.15 1.83
C ALA A 50 -1.65 2.33 0.66
N ALA A 51 -0.34 2.41 0.39
CA ALA A 51 0.32 1.63 -0.63
C ALA A 51 0.29 0.12 -0.32
N LEU A 52 0.54 -0.28 0.94
CA LEU A 52 0.46 -1.68 1.37
C LEU A 52 -0.97 -2.23 1.31
N ALA A 53 -1.96 -1.45 1.73
CA ALA A 53 -3.37 -1.82 1.64
C ALA A 53 -3.79 -2.02 0.18
N ALA A 54 -3.40 -1.10 -0.70
CA ALA A 54 -3.66 -1.19 -2.12
C ALA A 54 -3.00 -2.42 -2.77
N ALA A 55 -1.74 -2.69 -2.41
CA ALA A 55 -1.02 -3.88 -2.87
C ALA A 55 -1.68 -5.18 -2.39
N THR A 56 -2.22 -5.19 -1.16
CA THR A 56 -2.93 -6.35 -0.61
C THR A 56 -4.21 -6.64 -1.39
N GLU A 57 -5.01 -5.62 -1.66
CA GLU A 57 -6.22 -5.77 -2.47
C GLU A 57 -5.88 -6.14 -3.93
N MET A 58 -4.82 -5.55 -4.50
CA MET A 58 -4.33 -5.94 -5.82
C MET A 58 -3.90 -7.41 -5.87
N ARG A 59 -3.24 -7.92 -4.82
CA ARG A 59 -2.88 -9.35 -4.71
C ARG A 59 -4.13 -10.24 -4.80
N TYR A 60 -5.17 -9.96 -4.02
CA TYR A 60 -6.40 -10.75 -4.06
C TYR A 60 -7.14 -10.62 -5.40
N SER A 61 -7.18 -9.42 -5.98
CA SER A 61 -7.73 -9.20 -7.33
C SER A 61 -6.97 -10.01 -8.38
N TRP A 62 -5.63 -10.03 -8.30
CA TRP A 62 -4.77 -10.80 -9.19
C TRP A 62 -5.04 -12.29 -9.05
N ILE A 63 -5.07 -12.83 -7.82
CA ILE A 63 -5.40 -14.24 -7.55
C ILE A 63 -6.76 -14.58 -8.14
N GLY A 64 -7.78 -13.78 -7.86
CA GLY A 64 -9.13 -14.03 -8.36
C GLY A 64 -9.19 -14.06 -9.89
N TRP A 65 -8.48 -13.15 -10.57
CA TRP A 65 -8.44 -13.17 -12.03
C TRP A 65 -7.60 -14.33 -12.57
N TRP A 66 -6.44 -14.58 -11.99
CA TRP A 66 -5.59 -15.71 -12.35
C TRP A 66 -6.33 -17.07 -12.27
N LEU A 67 -7.11 -17.29 -11.22
CA LEU A 67 -7.85 -18.54 -11.04
C LEU A 67 -9.08 -18.62 -11.95
N ARG A 68 -9.75 -17.50 -12.22
CA ARG A 68 -10.89 -17.45 -13.18
C ARG A 68 -10.46 -17.51 -14.65
N THR A 69 -9.18 -17.35 -14.99
CA THR A 69 -8.65 -17.46 -16.37
C THR A 69 -8.26 -18.89 -16.76
N GLN A 70 -8.35 -19.86 -15.84
CA GLN A 70 -7.81 -21.18 -16.10
C GLN A 70 -8.59 -21.88 -17.23
N PRO A 71 -7.90 -22.39 -18.28
CA PRO A 71 -8.57 -23.09 -19.35
C PRO A 71 -9.10 -24.44 -18.84
N PRO A 72 -10.37 -24.80 -19.11
CA PRO A 72 -10.90 -26.11 -18.73
C PRO A 72 -10.09 -27.24 -19.40
N PRO A 73 -10.05 -28.44 -18.78
CA PRO A 73 -9.54 -29.64 -19.43
C PRO A 73 -10.27 -29.93 -20.74
N LYS A 74 -9.54 -30.25 -21.80
CA LYS A 74 -10.12 -30.57 -23.11
C LYS A 74 -10.44 -32.05 -23.30
N SER A 75 -9.87 -32.92 -22.47
CA SER A 75 -10.12 -34.36 -22.50
C SER A 75 -9.90 -35.00 -21.12
N PRO A 76 -10.38 -36.24 -20.89
CA PRO A 76 -10.13 -37.00 -19.65
C PRO A 76 -8.65 -37.27 -19.34
N VAL A 77 -7.78 -37.14 -20.34
CA VAL A 77 -6.34 -37.32 -20.20
C VAL A 77 -5.57 -35.99 -20.29
N ASP A 78 -6.27 -34.86 -20.33
CA ASP A 78 -5.68 -33.52 -20.34
C ASP A 78 -5.22 -33.12 -18.93
N TRP A 79 -4.11 -33.72 -18.50
CA TRP A 79 -3.36 -33.38 -17.29
C TRP A 79 -2.36 -32.24 -17.54
N GLY A 80 -2.57 -31.44 -18.59
CA GLY A 80 -1.64 -30.41 -19.03
C GLY A 80 -1.37 -29.34 -17.97
N PRO A 81 -0.31 -28.53 -18.17
CA PRO A 81 0.03 -27.46 -17.24
C PRO A 81 -1.13 -26.47 -17.11
N ALA A 82 -1.46 -26.11 -15.87
CA ALA A 82 -2.34 -24.98 -15.62
C ALA A 82 -1.54 -23.67 -15.78
N ARG A 83 -2.24 -22.58 -16.04
CA ARG A 83 -1.62 -21.27 -16.22
C ARG A 83 -1.06 -20.78 -14.89
N GLY A 84 0.17 -20.29 -14.87
CA GLY A 84 0.75 -19.61 -13.71
C GLY A 84 0.26 -18.15 -13.58
N PRO A 85 0.55 -17.48 -12.45
CA PRO A 85 0.04 -16.13 -12.16
C PRO A 85 0.53 -15.08 -13.17
N SER A 86 1.73 -15.28 -13.73
CA SER A 86 2.35 -14.42 -14.73
C SER A 86 1.60 -14.32 -16.07
N SER A 87 0.62 -15.18 -16.30
CA SER A 87 -0.22 -15.16 -17.51
C SER A 87 -1.47 -14.31 -17.39
N SER A 88 -1.64 -13.64 -16.25
CA SER A 88 -2.80 -12.80 -15.94
C SER A 88 -2.35 -11.47 -15.35
N THR A 89 -3.11 -10.42 -15.61
CA THR A 89 -2.89 -9.09 -15.03
C THR A 89 -4.04 -8.78 -14.09
N PRO A 90 -3.80 -8.23 -12.88
CA PRO A 90 -4.86 -7.75 -12.01
C PRO A 90 -5.71 -6.69 -12.71
N SER A 91 -6.92 -6.45 -12.18
CA SER A 91 -7.75 -5.35 -12.64
C SER A 91 -7.01 -4.02 -12.49
N MET A 92 -7.14 -3.14 -13.48
CA MET A 92 -6.71 -1.75 -13.33
C MET A 92 -7.54 -1.12 -12.20
N ASN A 93 -6.87 -0.42 -11.28
CA ASN A 93 -7.46 0.17 -10.06
C ASN A 93 -7.81 -0.82 -8.95
N ALA A 94 -7.37 -2.08 -9.03
CA ALA A 94 -7.47 -3.00 -7.91
C ALA A 94 -6.66 -2.44 -6.73
N GLY A 95 -7.34 -2.07 -5.65
CA GLY A 95 -6.72 -1.49 -4.45
C GLY A 95 -6.87 0.02 -4.27
N ARG A 96 -7.42 0.77 -5.24
CA ARG A 96 -7.66 2.22 -5.05
C ARG A 96 -8.63 2.50 -3.90
N GLY A 97 -9.68 1.69 -3.75
CA GLY A 97 -10.62 1.79 -2.63
C GLY A 97 -9.94 1.59 -1.28
N ALA A 98 -9.13 0.52 -1.16
CA ALA A 98 -8.35 0.24 0.03
C ALA A 98 -7.33 1.35 0.34
N ALA A 99 -6.67 1.92 -0.69
CA ALA A 99 -5.77 3.06 -0.52
C ALA A 99 -6.49 4.28 0.08
N ASN A 100 -7.67 4.62 -0.46
CA ASN A 100 -8.48 5.75 0.02
C ASN A 100 -8.94 5.54 1.46
N GLU A 101 -9.43 4.34 1.77
CA GLU A 101 -9.92 4.00 3.10
C GLU A 101 -8.80 4.08 4.15
N TYR A 102 -7.64 3.49 3.85
CA TYR A 102 -6.49 3.55 4.76
C TYR A 102 -5.92 4.96 4.89
N ALA A 103 -5.83 5.74 3.81
CA ALA A 103 -5.40 7.14 3.90
C ALA A 103 -6.34 7.95 4.81
N ALA A 104 -7.66 7.79 4.64
CA ALA A 104 -8.66 8.49 5.45
C ALA A 104 -8.58 8.12 6.94
N GLN A 105 -8.21 6.89 7.27
CA GLN A 105 -8.02 6.43 8.64
C GLN A 105 -6.71 6.94 9.28
N ASN A 106 -5.73 7.40 8.49
CA ASN A 106 -4.43 7.83 8.98
C ASN A 106 -4.28 9.35 8.93
N ASP A 107 -4.55 10.00 10.07
CA ASP A 107 -4.33 11.44 10.29
C ASP A 107 -5.04 12.35 9.28
N ASN A 108 -6.27 11.98 8.90
CA ASN A 108 -7.09 12.74 7.94
C ASN A 108 -6.35 12.99 6.61
N SER A 109 -5.56 12.01 6.19
CA SER A 109 -4.88 12.06 4.91
C SER A 109 -5.84 11.69 3.77
N SER A 110 -5.60 12.23 2.58
CA SER A 110 -6.33 11.87 1.37
C SER A 110 -5.36 11.35 0.31
N VAL A 111 -5.81 10.40 -0.50
CA VAL A 111 -5.04 9.96 -1.68
C VAL A 111 -5.24 10.99 -2.78
N THR A 112 -4.15 11.63 -3.21
CA THR A 112 -4.16 12.61 -4.30
C THR A 112 -3.93 11.96 -5.65
N SER A 113 -3.13 10.89 -5.69
CA SER A 113 -2.86 10.14 -6.90
C SER A 113 -2.67 8.64 -6.61
N TYR A 114 -3.15 7.83 -7.54
CA TYR A 114 -3.07 6.37 -7.49
C TYR A 114 -2.59 5.87 -8.85
N ARG A 115 -1.49 5.13 -8.87
CA ARG A 115 -0.92 4.58 -10.10
C ARG A 115 -0.61 3.10 -9.91
N GLN A 116 -1.12 2.28 -10.82
CA GLN A 116 -0.84 0.84 -10.86
C GLN A 116 -0.26 0.50 -12.22
N PHE A 117 0.89 -0.18 -12.23
CA PHE A 117 1.55 -0.57 -13.48
C PHE A 117 2.32 -1.89 -13.33
N PRO A 118 2.37 -2.72 -14.39
CA PRO A 118 3.22 -3.90 -14.40
C PRO A 118 4.70 -3.51 -14.37
N SER A 119 5.49 -4.25 -13.60
CA SER A 119 6.95 -4.06 -13.46
C SER A 119 7.69 -5.37 -13.81
N GLY A 120 7.32 -5.95 -14.95
CA GLY A 120 7.77 -7.26 -15.41
C GLY A 120 6.62 -8.26 -15.52
N THR A 121 6.96 -9.53 -15.75
CA THR A 121 5.96 -10.59 -16.00
C THR A 121 5.28 -11.13 -14.74
N SER A 122 5.87 -10.89 -13.56
CA SER A 122 5.41 -11.45 -12.27
C SER A 122 5.45 -10.41 -11.15
N VAL A 123 5.50 -9.13 -11.49
CA VAL A 123 5.58 -8.02 -10.52
C VAL A 123 4.64 -6.92 -10.97
N HIS A 124 3.85 -6.41 -10.03
CA HIS A 124 3.04 -5.21 -10.21
C HIS A 124 3.40 -4.19 -9.13
N ARG A 125 3.45 -2.92 -9.52
CA ARG A 125 3.69 -1.78 -8.63
C ARG A 125 2.41 -0.99 -8.43
N VAL A 126 2.21 -0.54 -7.21
CA VAL A 126 1.17 0.40 -6.82
C VAL A 126 1.85 1.57 -6.12
N THR A 127 1.76 2.74 -6.73
CA THR A 127 2.24 4.00 -6.16
C THR A 127 1.04 4.81 -5.68
N VAL A 128 1.10 5.25 -4.44
CA VAL A 128 0.07 6.07 -3.79
C VAL A 128 0.72 7.37 -3.34
N ASP A 129 0.13 8.47 -3.78
CA ASP A 129 0.48 9.81 -3.36
C ASP A 129 -0.59 10.26 -2.34
N THR A 130 -0.17 10.68 -1.15
CA THR A 130 -1.07 11.13 -0.08
C THR A 130 -0.76 12.55 0.35
N LEU A 131 -1.80 13.27 0.73
CA LEU A 131 -1.73 14.58 1.37
C LEU A 131 -2.28 14.45 2.79
N ALA A 132 -1.43 14.67 3.79
CA ALA A 132 -1.85 14.74 5.18
C ALA A 132 -2.39 16.13 5.48
N GLU A 133 -3.67 16.19 5.88
CA GLU A 133 -4.33 17.42 6.31
C GLU A 133 -4.61 17.35 7.81
N LYS A 134 -3.96 18.21 8.60
CA LYS A 134 -4.31 18.33 10.02
C LYS A 134 -5.58 19.17 10.16
N THR A 135 -6.70 18.54 10.55
CA THR A 135 -7.98 19.22 10.79
C THR A 135 -8.16 19.75 12.21
N ASP A 136 -7.30 19.35 13.17
CA ASP A 136 -7.38 19.87 14.53
C ASP A 136 -6.63 21.20 14.66
N VAL A 137 -7.40 22.29 14.69
CA VAL A 137 -6.98 23.62 15.11
C VAL A 137 -6.50 23.54 16.56
N SER A 138 -5.20 23.42 16.79
CA SER A 138 -4.69 23.27 18.16
C SER A 138 -3.33 23.95 18.29
N GLY A 139 -3.38 25.28 18.35
CA GLY A 139 -2.31 26.11 18.90
C GLY A 139 -2.27 27.53 18.35
N THR A 140 -1.76 28.46 19.14
CA THR A 140 -1.50 29.86 18.76
C THR A 140 -0.58 29.95 17.52
N ALA A 141 0.26 28.94 17.28
CA ALA A 141 1.12 28.81 16.11
C ALA A 141 0.33 28.54 14.80
N ASP A 142 -0.72 27.71 14.83
CA ASP A 142 -1.51 27.38 13.63
C ASP A 142 -2.25 28.62 13.08
N ARG A 143 -2.66 29.55 13.97
CA ARG A 143 -3.25 30.84 13.57
C ARG A 143 -2.27 31.82 12.94
N LEU A 144 -0.97 31.69 13.25
CA LEU A 144 0.07 32.59 12.78
C LEU A 144 0.72 32.10 11.48
N VAL A 145 0.77 30.78 11.26
CA VAL A 145 1.57 30.15 10.18
C VAL A 145 0.70 29.34 9.19
N GLY A 146 -0.56 29.04 9.52
CA GLY A 146 -1.42 28.16 8.72
C GLY A 146 -1.25 26.68 9.09
N THR A 147 -2.19 25.84 8.68
CA THR A 147 -2.11 24.38 8.90
C THR A 147 -1.01 23.78 8.01
N PRO A 148 0.01 23.12 8.58
CA PRO A 148 1.05 22.50 7.79
C PRO A 148 0.47 21.31 7.02
N GLN A 149 0.48 21.41 5.69
CA GLN A 149 0.22 20.29 4.78
C GLN A 149 1.53 19.55 4.50
N ALA A 150 1.46 18.22 4.43
CA ALA A 150 2.59 17.40 4.06
C ALA A 150 2.19 16.38 2.99
N GLU A 151 2.94 16.38 1.90
CA GLU A 151 2.81 15.39 0.84
C GLU A 151 3.81 14.25 1.06
N ALA A 152 3.36 13.04 0.77
CA ALA A 152 4.21 11.86 0.77
C ALA A 152 3.79 10.91 -0.36
N THR A 153 4.78 10.18 -0.85
CA THR A 153 4.59 9.13 -1.87
C THR A 153 5.15 7.84 -1.31
N ALA A 154 4.43 6.75 -1.52
CA ALA A 154 4.90 5.42 -1.25
C ALA A 154 4.59 4.50 -2.42
N THR A 155 5.49 3.55 -2.68
CA THR A 155 5.26 2.52 -3.68
C THR A 155 5.33 1.15 -3.03
N ALA A 156 4.35 0.29 -3.33
CA ALA A 156 4.35 -1.11 -2.93
C ALA A 156 4.43 -2.00 -4.17
N GLU A 157 5.21 -3.08 -4.06
CA GLU A 157 5.30 -4.14 -5.06
C GLU A 157 4.52 -5.37 -4.60
N VAL A 158 3.76 -5.96 -5.51
CA VAL A 158 3.23 -7.32 -5.38
C VAL A 158 3.98 -8.20 -6.37
N ARG A 159 4.62 -9.25 -5.87
CA ARG A 159 5.44 -10.17 -6.66
C ARG A 159 4.94 -11.60 -6.50
N ALA A 160 4.66 -12.28 -7.60
CA ALA A 160 4.47 -13.73 -7.56
C ALA A 160 5.83 -14.41 -7.32
N LYS A 161 5.87 -15.35 -6.37
CA LYS A 161 7.08 -16.11 -6.04
C LYS A 161 7.54 -16.96 -7.24
N ALA A 162 8.84 -17.19 -7.33
CA ALA A 162 9.41 -18.02 -8.40
C ALA A 162 9.09 -19.51 -8.20
N GLY A 163 9.03 -20.26 -9.30
CA GLY A 163 8.88 -21.71 -9.24
C GLY A 163 7.47 -22.21 -8.92
N ILE A 164 6.43 -21.37 -9.06
CA ILE A 164 5.04 -21.80 -8.95
C ILE A 164 4.71 -22.72 -10.13
N ILE A 165 4.36 -23.96 -9.82
CA ILE A 165 3.93 -24.98 -10.79
C ILE A 165 2.49 -25.33 -10.47
N CYS A 166 1.62 -25.20 -11.48
CA CYS A 166 0.21 -25.54 -11.36
C CYS A 166 -0.16 -26.68 -12.33
N ARG A 167 -0.93 -27.64 -11.84
CA ARG A 167 -1.36 -28.81 -12.61
C ARG A 167 -2.85 -29.04 -12.43
N LYS A 168 -3.52 -29.41 -13.51
CA LYS A 168 -4.92 -29.85 -13.47
C LYS A 168 -4.98 -31.26 -12.88
N GLN A 169 -5.93 -31.52 -11.99
CA GLN A 169 -6.15 -32.80 -11.34
C GLN A 169 -7.64 -33.08 -11.16
N ASN A 170 -7.97 -34.31 -10.73
CA ASN A 170 -9.33 -34.72 -10.34
C ASN A 170 -10.40 -34.34 -11.37
N VAL A 171 -10.11 -34.55 -12.66
CA VAL A 171 -11.01 -34.17 -13.75
C VAL A 171 -12.13 -35.20 -13.90
N ILE A 172 -13.37 -34.78 -13.70
CA ILE A 172 -14.56 -35.63 -13.76
C ILE A 172 -15.36 -35.32 -15.03
N TRP A 173 -15.64 -36.36 -15.82
CA TRP A 173 -16.40 -36.29 -17.07
C TRP A 173 -17.69 -37.13 -16.97
N PRO A 174 -18.81 -36.68 -17.57
CA PRO A 174 -19.97 -37.53 -17.76
C PRO A 174 -19.66 -38.63 -18.80
N PRO A 175 -20.31 -39.79 -18.70
CA PRO A 175 -20.22 -40.81 -19.73
C PRO A 175 -20.68 -40.23 -21.09
N LYS A 176 -19.85 -40.36 -22.13
CA LYS A 176 -20.16 -39.96 -23.51
C LYS A 176 -20.44 -38.46 -23.72
N SER A 177 -20.03 -37.59 -22.81
CA SER A 177 -20.15 -36.14 -22.97
C SER A 177 -18.79 -35.47 -23.19
N PRO A 178 -18.70 -34.46 -24.08
CA PRO A 178 -17.51 -33.64 -24.25
C PRO A 178 -17.44 -32.47 -23.25
N THR A 179 -18.29 -32.44 -22.22
CA THR A 179 -18.29 -31.38 -21.19
C THR A 179 -17.74 -31.91 -19.86
N VAL A 180 -16.80 -31.20 -19.27
CA VAL A 180 -16.28 -31.50 -17.92
C VAL A 180 -17.32 -31.12 -16.85
N ILE A 181 -17.51 -31.98 -15.84
CA ILE A 181 -18.41 -31.73 -14.70
C ILE A 181 -17.67 -30.94 -13.63
N SER A 182 -16.47 -31.36 -13.29
CA SER A 182 -15.63 -30.70 -12.31
C SER A 182 -14.17 -31.07 -12.52
N TRP A 183 -13.29 -30.21 -12.02
CA TRP A 183 -11.85 -30.40 -12.10
C TRP A 183 -11.17 -29.50 -11.08
N GLU A 184 -9.93 -29.81 -10.75
CA GLU A 184 -9.14 -29.06 -9.79
C GLU A 184 -7.85 -28.57 -10.42
N VAL A 185 -7.31 -27.48 -9.88
CA VAL A 185 -5.91 -27.09 -10.11
C VAL A 185 -5.20 -27.07 -8.78
N ILE A 186 -4.09 -27.80 -8.71
CA ILE A 186 -3.17 -27.77 -7.58
C ILE A 186 -1.95 -26.98 -8.00
N CYS A 187 -1.68 -25.90 -7.27
CA CYS A 187 -0.49 -25.07 -7.42
C CYS A 187 0.46 -25.34 -6.25
N SER A 188 1.76 -25.41 -6.54
CA SER A 188 2.79 -25.59 -5.52
C SER A 188 4.04 -24.78 -5.84
N ALA A 189 4.77 -24.36 -4.81
CA ALA A 189 6.05 -23.69 -4.96
C ALA A 189 7.02 -24.13 -3.84
N PRO A 190 8.34 -24.22 -4.13
CA PRO A 190 9.33 -24.56 -3.12
C PRO A 190 9.29 -23.61 -1.92
N GLY A 191 9.18 -24.16 -0.71
CA GLY A 191 9.15 -23.38 0.54
C GLY A 191 7.84 -22.65 0.86
N VAL A 192 6.81 -22.77 0.01
CA VAL A 192 5.49 -22.14 0.22
C VAL A 192 4.43 -23.18 0.58
N GLY A 193 4.51 -24.36 -0.02
CA GLY A 193 3.50 -25.42 0.09
C GLY A 193 2.65 -25.54 -1.17
N SER A 194 1.42 -26.01 -1.00
CA SER A 194 0.45 -26.20 -2.08
C SER A 194 -0.89 -25.58 -1.76
N ALA A 195 -1.61 -25.11 -2.78
CA ALA A 195 -2.99 -24.69 -2.69
C ALA A 195 -3.81 -25.34 -3.82
N THR A 196 -5.09 -25.55 -3.57
CA THR A 196 -6.03 -26.18 -4.51
C THR A 196 -7.19 -25.26 -4.81
N VAL A 197 -7.60 -25.20 -6.06
CA VAL A 197 -8.84 -24.57 -6.51
C VAL A 197 -9.70 -25.61 -7.24
N GLY A 198 -10.98 -25.70 -6.88
CA GLY A 198 -11.96 -26.53 -7.54
C GLY A 198 -12.80 -25.72 -8.53
N TYR A 199 -13.23 -26.37 -9.60
CA TYR A 199 -14.08 -25.79 -10.65
C TYR A 199 -15.28 -26.70 -10.90
N ILE A 200 -16.44 -26.08 -11.17
CA ILE A 200 -17.68 -26.79 -11.54
C ILE A 200 -18.12 -26.36 -12.93
N GLY A 201 -18.16 -27.33 -13.84
CA GLY A 201 -18.57 -27.14 -15.23
C GLY A 201 -17.44 -26.70 -16.16
N PRO A 202 -17.79 -26.39 -17.42
CA PRO A 202 -16.82 -26.10 -18.47
C PRO A 202 -16.27 -24.66 -18.42
N VAL A 203 -16.84 -23.79 -17.59
CA VAL A 203 -16.43 -22.39 -17.47
C VAL A 203 -15.71 -22.13 -16.16
N PRO A 204 -14.53 -21.47 -16.17
CA PRO A 204 -13.73 -21.22 -14.97
C PRO A 204 -14.31 -20.15 -14.03
N MET A 205 -15.52 -19.66 -14.28
CA MET A 205 -16.17 -18.64 -13.45
C MET A 205 -16.65 -19.18 -12.08
N SER A 206 -16.78 -20.49 -11.94
CA SER A 206 -17.23 -21.20 -10.72
C SER A 206 -16.05 -21.73 -9.88
N ALA A 207 -14.96 -20.96 -9.81
CA ALA A 207 -13.80 -21.32 -9.01
C ALA A 207 -14.12 -21.25 -7.51
N SER A 208 -13.87 -22.35 -6.78
CA SER A 208 -13.95 -22.43 -5.33
C SER A 208 -12.55 -22.66 -4.76
N TYR A 209 -12.06 -21.74 -3.94
CA TYR A 209 -10.72 -21.77 -3.35
C TYR A 209 -10.68 -20.93 -2.07
N ASP A 210 -9.68 -21.17 -1.24
CA ASP A 210 -9.31 -20.28 -0.14
C ASP A 210 -8.33 -19.19 -0.66
N PRO A 211 -8.71 -17.90 -0.65
CA PRO A 211 -7.84 -16.82 -1.08
C PRO A 211 -6.51 -16.74 -0.32
N ASP A 212 -6.49 -17.10 0.96
CA ASP A 212 -5.30 -16.98 1.82
C ASP A 212 -4.28 -18.08 1.55
N ASP A 213 -4.72 -19.26 1.09
CA ASP A 213 -3.82 -20.30 0.62
C ASP A 213 -3.05 -19.85 -0.63
N PHE A 214 -3.73 -19.16 -1.55
CA PHE A 214 -3.08 -18.62 -2.74
C PHE A 214 -2.28 -17.35 -2.46
N ALA A 215 -2.65 -16.56 -1.44
CA ALA A 215 -1.93 -15.36 -1.04
C ALA A 215 -0.47 -15.65 -0.67
N LYS A 216 -0.17 -16.84 -0.14
CA LYS A 216 1.18 -17.30 0.22
C LYS A 216 2.15 -17.35 -0.99
N PHE A 217 1.62 -17.46 -2.22
CA PHE A 217 2.42 -17.42 -3.45
C PHE A 217 2.84 -16.02 -3.87
N PHE A 218 2.42 -14.98 -3.15
CA PHE A 218 2.72 -13.60 -3.48
C PHE A 218 3.38 -12.90 -2.30
N ASP A 219 4.44 -12.17 -2.58
CA ASP A 219 5.09 -11.28 -1.63
C ASP A 219 4.64 -9.84 -1.86
N ILE A 220 4.44 -9.11 -0.77
CA ILE A 220 4.15 -7.68 -0.76
C ILE A 220 5.29 -6.99 -0.02
N ARG A 221 5.81 -5.90 -0.61
CA ARG A 221 6.83 -5.07 0.05
C ARG A 221 6.71 -3.62 -0.38
N LEU A 222 7.10 -2.71 0.49
CA LEU A 222 7.38 -1.33 0.11
C LEU A 222 8.67 -1.26 -0.71
N VAL A 223 8.70 -0.35 -1.67
CA VAL A 223 9.88 0.00 -2.45
C VAL A 223 9.99 1.51 -2.54
N ASP A 224 11.19 2.01 -2.31
CA ASP A 224 11.53 3.43 -2.39
C ASP A 224 11.75 3.88 -3.85
#